data_AF-A0A8S3ZE94-F1
#
_entry.id   AF-A0A8S3ZE94-F1
#
_cell.length_a   1.000
_cell.length_b   1.000
_cell.length_c   1.000
_cell.angle_alpha   90.00
_cell.angle_beta   90.00
_cell.angle_gamma   90.00
#
_symmetry.space_group_name_H-M   'P 1'
#
loop_
_entity.id
_entity.type
_entity.pdbx_description
1 polymer ?
#
loop_
_entity_poly.entity_id
_entity_poly.type
_entity_poly.pdbx_seq_one_letter_code
_entity_poly.pdbx_strand_id
1 'polypeptide(L)'
;MLVIKATDVDLLSTEEMHTWGKVLNETIWPSREQAVWADRVMSDNSHTMRFRVRMYCDANYYTTSCNVMCVADNSSTGHYLCEPGTGRKLCLPGWQGTQCTQDIDECALSFCHSGQCSNLPGDYTCSCPHSYSGN
;
A
#
# COMPACT_ATOMS: atom_id res chain seq x y z
N MET A 1 11.79 -18.50 1.78
CA MET A 1 12.12 -19.60 2.71
C MET A 1 12.90 -19.00 3.87
N LEU A 2 12.45 -19.18 5.12
CA LEU A 2 13.24 -18.77 6.28
C LEU A 2 14.13 -19.94 6.71
N VAL A 3 15.42 -19.70 6.87
CA VAL A 3 16.38 -20.69 7.36
C VAL A 3 16.94 -20.18 8.66
N ILE A 4 16.82 -20.97 9.72
CA ILE A 4 17.37 -20.66 11.03
C ILE A 4 18.38 -21.75 11.38
N LYS A 5 19.61 -21.34 11.68
CA LYS A 5 20.71 -22.23 12.04
C LYS A 5 21.04 -22.08 13.51
N ALA A 6 21.25 -23.20 14.19
CA ALA A 6 21.88 -23.23 15.51
C ALA A 6 23.27 -23.87 15.39
N THR A 7 24.29 -23.17 15.86
CA THR A 7 25.68 -23.59 15.77
C THR A 7 26.30 -23.58 17.16
N ASP A 8 27.07 -24.61 17.47
CA ASP A 8 27.98 -24.62 18.60
C ASP A 8 29.33 -24.08 18.14
N VAL A 9 29.92 -23.17 18.92
CA VAL A 9 31.16 -22.49 18.51
C VAL A 9 32.20 -22.72 19.59
N ASP A 10 32.89 -23.84 19.50
CA ASP A 10 34.06 -24.14 20.31
C ASP A 10 35.35 -23.98 19.47
N LEU A 11 36.45 -23.54 20.12
CA LEU A 11 37.76 -23.25 19.49
C LEU A 11 38.46 -24.46 18.84
N LEU A 12 37.86 -25.65 18.90
CA LEU A 12 38.47 -26.92 18.49
C LEU A 12 37.75 -27.62 17.32
N SER A 13 36.57 -27.17 16.91
CA SER A 13 35.87 -27.71 15.72
C SER A 13 34.74 -26.79 15.25
N THR A 14 34.67 -26.51 13.95
CA THR A 14 33.53 -25.87 13.31
C THR A 14 32.43 -26.90 13.04
N GLU A 15 31.68 -27.32 14.06
CA GLU A 15 30.53 -28.23 13.85
C GLU A 15 29.21 -27.44 13.86
N GLU A 16 28.52 -27.42 12.71
CA GLU A 16 27.14 -26.92 12.61
C GLU A 16 26.23 -27.89 13.40
N MET A 17 25.90 -27.54 14.64
CA MET A 17 25.08 -28.39 15.52
C MET A 17 23.73 -28.79 14.90
N HIS A 18 23.02 -27.87 14.24
CA HIS A 18 21.78 -28.19 13.53
C HIS A 18 21.28 -27.04 12.64
N THR A 19 20.85 -27.35 11.40
CA THR A 19 20.17 -26.37 10.51
C THR A 19 18.71 -26.76 10.35
N TRP A 20 17.78 -25.87 10.72
CA TRP A 20 16.36 -26.01 10.41
C TRP A 20 15.94 -25.07 9.27
N GLY A 21 15.36 -25.62 8.22
CA GLY A 21 14.67 -24.86 7.18
C GLY A 21 13.17 -24.93 7.38
N LYS A 22 12.48 -23.78 7.42
CA LYS A 22 11.01 -23.75 7.43
C LYS A 22 10.49 -22.70 6.46
N VAL A 23 9.67 -23.14 5.52
CA VAL A 23 8.82 -22.22 4.77
C VAL A 23 7.73 -21.75 5.73
N LEU A 24 7.73 -20.47 6.04
CA LEU A 24 6.70 -19.85 6.85
C LEU A 24 5.64 -19.25 5.93
N ASN A 25 4.38 -19.56 6.21
CA ASN A 25 3.22 -18.97 5.56
C ASN A 25 2.60 -17.94 6.51
N GLU A 26 3.36 -16.88 6.83
CA GLU A 26 2.89 -15.81 7.72
C GLU A 26 2.01 -14.81 6.98
N THR A 27 1.07 -14.22 7.72
CA THR A 27 0.34 -13.03 7.25
C THR A 27 1.29 -11.85 7.17
N ILE A 28 1.32 -11.19 6.01
CA ILE A 28 2.02 -9.93 5.81
C ILE A 28 1.07 -8.79 6.14
N TRP A 29 1.42 -8.01 7.16
CA TRP A 29 0.62 -6.88 7.63
C TRP A 29 0.95 -5.58 6.88
N PRO A 30 0.00 -4.62 6.81
CA PRO A 30 0.23 -3.40 6.05
C PRO A 30 1.30 -2.47 6.66
N SER A 31 1.53 -2.55 7.97
CA SER A 31 2.49 -1.70 8.68
C SER A 31 3.01 -2.37 9.95
N ARG A 32 4.07 -1.81 10.53
CA ARG A 32 4.71 -2.31 11.76
C ARG A 32 3.79 -2.22 12.98
N GLU A 33 2.94 -1.20 13.02
CA GLU A 33 2.01 -0.89 14.11
C GLU A 33 0.84 -1.89 14.13
N GLN A 34 0.42 -2.36 12.94
CA GLN A 34 -0.61 -3.37 12.77
C GLN A 34 -0.07 -4.79 12.88
N ALA A 35 1.25 -4.98 12.75
CA ALA A 35 1.87 -6.29 12.68
C ALA A 35 1.84 -7.04 14.03
N VAL A 36 1.14 -8.17 14.03
CA VAL A 36 1.02 -9.08 15.18
C VAL A 36 2.15 -10.12 15.17
N TRP A 37 2.68 -10.43 16.35
CA TRP A 37 3.67 -11.50 16.53
C TRP A 37 3.04 -12.88 16.35
N ALA A 38 3.73 -13.73 15.59
CA ALA A 38 3.42 -15.14 15.43
C ALA A 38 4.49 -15.97 16.13
N ASP A 39 4.07 -16.74 17.15
CA ASP A 39 4.95 -17.67 17.87
C ASP A 39 5.17 -18.95 17.07
N ARG A 40 6.42 -19.35 16.94
CA ARG A 40 6.85 -20.52 16.19
C ARG A 40 7.77 -21.38 17.02
N VAL A 41 7.59 -22.68 16.84
CA VAL A 41 8.41 -23.71 17.46
C VAL A 41 8.95 -24.60 16.36
N MET A 42 10.24 -24.90 16.46
CA MET A 42 10.91 -25.94 15.71
C MET A 42 11.49 -26.90 16.73
N SER A 43 11.15 -28.17 16.60
CA SER A 43 11.59 -29.21 17.52
C SER A 43 11.99 -30.44 16.72
N ASP A 44 13.12 -31.02 17.08
CA ASP A 44 13.49 -32.39 16.71
C ASP A 44 13.50 -33.26 17.99
N ASN A 45 14.13 -34.44 17.92
CA ASN A 45 14.16 -35.39 19.03
C ASN A 45 14.95 -34.91 20.27
N SER A 46 15.87 -33.95 20.13
CA SER A 46 16.82 -33.54 21.18
C SER A 46 16.85 -32.04 21.44
N HIS A 47 16.37 -31.22 20.50
CA HIS A 47 16.46 -29.77 20.53
C HIS A 47 15.10 -29.16 20.23
N THR A 48 14.81 -28.04 20.90
CA THR A 48 13.62 -27.25 20.63
C THR A 48 13.98 -25.78 20.63
N MET A 49 13.67 -25.11 19.52
CA MET A 49 13.79 -23.67 19.36
C MET A 49 12.41 -23.04 19.33
N ARG A 50 12.22 -22.00 20.14
CA ARG A 50 11.03 -21.14 20.13
C ARG A 50 11.45 -19.75 19.67
N PHE A 51 10.74 -19.21 18.69
CA PHE A 51 10.97 -17.86 18.20
C PHE A 51 9.64 -17.20 17.84
N ARG A 52 9.66 -15.88 17.73
CA ARG A 52 8.51 -15.09 17.32
C ARG A 52 8.89 -14.28 16.10
N VAL A 53 8.00 -14.25 15.12
CA VAL A 53 8.18 -13.54 13.85
C VAL A 53 6.96 -12.69 13.57
N ARG A 54 7.16 -11.54 12.94
CA ARG A 54 6.07 -10.76 12.35
C ARG A 54 6.54 -10.20 11.02
N MET A 55 5.69 -10.24 10.01
CA MET A 55 5.99 -9.75 8.68
C MET A 55 5.06 -8.58 8.36
N TYR A 56 5.63 -7.52 7.79
CA TYR A 56 4.89 -6.31 7.40
C TYR A 56 5.60 -5.60 6.26
N CYS A 57 4.87 -4.73 5.56
CA CYS A 57 5.43 -3.89 4.52
C CYS A 57 6.16 -2.67 5.10
N ASP A 58 7.19 -2.24 4.37
CA ASP A 58 7.83 -0.94 4.61
C ASP A 58 6.87 0.21 4.27
N ALA A 59 7.21 1.41 4.74
CA ALA A 59 6.41 2.59 4.48
C ALA A 59 6.15 2.77 2.97
N ASN A 60 4.90 3.11 2.62
CA ASN A 60 4.44 3.32 1.25
C ASN A 60 4.38 2.06 0.37
N TYR A 61 4.64 0.87 0.90
CA TYR A 61 4.43 -0.38 0.19
C TYR A 61 3.14 -1.07 0.63
N TYR A 62 2.43 -1.62 -0.36
CA TYR A 62 1.08 -2.16 -0.20
C TYR A 62 0.99 -3.58 -0.76
N THR A 63 -0.20 -4.18 -0.61
CA THR A 63 -0.53 -5.59 -0.91
C THR A 63 0.06 -6.58 0.09
N THR A 64 -0.39 -7.83 -0.01
CA THR A 64 0.19 -8.96 0.73
C THR A 64 1.61 -9.32 0.29
N SER A 65 2.11 -8.78 -0.82
CA SER A 65 3.47 -9.03 -1.33
C SER A 65 4.41 -7.84 -1.21
N CYS A 66 3.93 -6.70 -0.67
CA CYS A 66 4.72 -5.46 -0.55
C CYS A 66 5.41 -5.03 -1.84
N ASN A 67 4.82 -5.28 -3.01
CA ASN A 67 5.43 -5.02 -4.32
C ASN A 67 4.86 -3.77 -5.01
N VAL A 68 3.82 -3.15 -4.45
CA VAL A 68 3.24 -1.93 -4.98
C VAL A 68 3.63 -0.78 -4.07
N MET A 69 4.39 0.18 -4.62
CA MET A 69 4.76 1.41 -3.91
C MET A 69 3.82 2.55 -4.30
N CYS A 70 3.30 3.29 -3.32
CA CYS A 70 2.50 4.48 -3.55
C CYS A 70 2.75 5.54 -2.47
N VAL A 71 3.02 6.77 -2.91
CA VAL A 71 3.08 7.97 -2.07
C VAL A 71 2.02 8.92 -2.58
N ALA A 72 1.11 9.36 -1.72
CA ALA A 72 0.05 10.29 -2.09
C ALA A 72 0.66 11.60 -2.61
N ASP A 73 0.04 12.17 -3.65
CA ASP A 73 0.48 13.41 -4.29
C ASP A 73 -0.72 14.32 -4.55
N ASN A 74 -0.53 15.62 -4.35
CA ASN A 74 -1.49 16.64 -4.73
C ASN A 74 -0.75 17.88 -5.23
N SER A 75 0.09 17.66 -6.23
CA SER A 75 0.92 18.66 -6.87
C SER A 75 0.79 18.53 -8.39
N SER A 76 1.56 19.31 -9.15
CA SER A 76 1.54 19.26 -10.62
C SER A 76 1.89 17.88 -11.21
N THR A 77 2.51 17.00 -10.43
CA THR A 77 2.89 15.65 -10.88
C THR A 77 1.85 14.58 -10.58
N GLY A 78 0.79 14.91 -9.83
CA GLY A 78 -0.27 13.98 -9.51
C GLY A 78 -1.25 14.49 -8.47
N HIS A 79 -2.51 14.09 -8.64
CA HIS A 79 -3.61 14.39 -7.74
C HIS A 79 -4.28 13.08 -7.30
N TYR A 80 -3.66 12.37 -6.37
CA TYR A 80 -4.15 11.06 -5.92
C TYR A 80 -3.79 10.68 -4.48
N LEU A 81 -4.63 9.83 -3.90
CA LEU A 81 -4.39 9.11 -2.67
C LEU A 81 -4.01 7.65 -2.94
N CYS A 82 -3.40 6.99 -1.97
CA CYS A 82 -3.07 5.57 -2.07
C CYS A 82 -4.16 4.71 -1.44
N GLU A 83 -4.70 3.74 -2.19
CA GLU A 83 -5.68 2.78 -1.68
C GLU A 83 -5.02 1.87 -0.62
N PRO A 84 -5.51 1.83 0.63
CA PRO A 84 -4.82 1.15 1.75
C PRO A 84 -4.55 -0.35 1.56
N GLY A 85 -5.33 -1.05 0.72
CA GLY A 85 -5.18 -2.49 0.49
C GLY A 85 -4.23 -2.82 -0.66
N THR A 86 -4.32 -2.07 -1.76
CA THR A 86 -3.65 -2.43 -3.03
C THR A 86 -2.48 -1.51 -3.37
N GLY A 87 -2.42 -0.32 -2.79
CA GLY A 87 -1.50 0.75 -3.20
C GLY A 87 -1.84 1.39 -4.54
N ARG A 88 -3.01 1.07 -5.12
CA ARG A 88 -3.51 1.71 -6.33
C ARG A 88 -3.74 3.20 -6.08
N LYS A 89 -3.43 4.01 -7.09
CA LYS A 89 -3.72 5.45 -7.09
C LYS A 89 -5.22 5.68 -7.24
N LEU A 90 -5.79 6.40 -6.29
CA LEU A 90 -7.16 6.89 -6.29
C LEU A 90 -7.10 8.37 -6.67
N CYS A 91 -7.52 8.71 -7.89
CA CYS A 91 -7.53 10.11 -8.31
C CYS A 91 -8.44 10.94 -7.42
N LEU A 92 -7.99 12.15 -7.09
CA LEU A 92 -8.83 13.15 -6.44
C LEU A 92 -9.98 13.55 -7.38
N PRO A 93 -11.10 14.08 -6.85
CA PRO A 93 -12.20 14.57 -7.68
C PRO A 93 -11.71 15.57 -8.74
N GLY A 94 -12.27 15.48 -9.96
CA GLY A 94 -11.86 16.30 -11.11
C GLY A 94 -10.59 15.82 -11.82
N TRP A 95 -9.95 14.73 -11.37
CA TRP A 95 -8.73 14.22 -11.98
C TRP A 95 -8.87 12.78 -12.49
N GLN A 96 -8.17 12.48 -13.59
CA GLN A 96 -8.15 11.16 -14.22
C GLN A 96 -6.78 10.80 -14.83
N GLY A 97 -6.71 9.58 -15.37
CA GLY A 97 -5.49 9.01 -15.96
C GLY A 97 -4.62 8.27 -14.95
N THR A 98 -3.58 7.58 -15.44
CA THR A 98 -2.75 6.69 -14.62
C THR A 98 -1.98 7.40 -13.50
N GLN A 99 -1.66 8.68 -13.71
CA GLN A 99 -0.98 9.52 -12.71
C GLN A 99 -1.92 10.57 -12.09
N CYS A 100 -3.21 10.55 -12.43
CA CYS A 100 -4.19 11.55 -12.00
C CYS A 100 -3.71 12.99 -12.23
N THR A 101 -3.12 13.23 -13.41
CA THR A 101 -2.64 14.55 -13.86
C THR A 101 -3.50 15.13 -14.98
N GLN A 102 -4.49 14.36 -15.45
CA GLN A 102 -5.39 14.81 -16.50
C GLN A 102 -6.63 15.37 -15.82
N ASP A 103 -6.89 16.63 -16.11
CA ASP A 103 -8.13 17.29 -15.73
C ASP A 103 -9.32 16.60 -16.42
N ILE A 104 -10.41 16.43 -15.69
CA ILE A 104 -11.69 16.03 -16.27
C ILE A 104 -12.33 17.29 -16.82
N ASP A 105 -12.86 17.23 -18.05
CA ASP A 105 -13.66 18.34 -18.58
C ASP A 105 -15.13 18.15 -18.19
N GLU A 106 -15.52 18.70 -17.05
CA GLU A 106 -16.90 18.62 -16.57
C GLU A 106 -17.90 19.33 -17.51
N CYS A 107 -17.44 20.32 -18.28
CA CYS A 107 -18.26 21.00 -19.28
C CYS A 107 -18.60 20.06 -20.44
N ALA A 108 -17.65 19.23 -20.89
CA ALA A 108 -17.89 18.21 -21.91
C ALA A 108 -18.89 17.14 -21.43
N LEU A 109 -18.99 16.92 -20.12
CA LEU A 109 -19.96 16.01 -19.50
C LEU A 109 -21.35 16.64 -19.28
N SER A 110 -21.54 17.90 -19.71
CA SER A 110 -22.81 18.64 -19.63
C SER A 110 -23.37 18.84 -18.22
N PHE A 111 -22.50 18.96 -17.20
CA PHE A 111 -22.94 19.18 -15.81
C PHE A 111 -23.68 20.51 -15.59
N CYS A 112 -23.46 21.52 -16.43
CA CYS A 112 -24.12 22.84 -16.29
C CYS A 112 -25.50 22.95 -16.96
N HIS A 113 -26.06 21.88 -17.51
CA HIS A 113 -27.36 21.89 -18.21
C HIS A 113 -27.52 23.06 -19.22
N SER A 114 -28.18 24.15 -18.81
CA SER A 114 -28.47 25.35 -19.62
C SER A 114 -27.69 26.61 -19.18
N GLY A 115 -26.80 26.50 -18.19
CA GLY A 115 -25.85 27.55 -17.81
C GLY A 115 -24.59 27.54 -18.69
N GLN A 116 -23.90 28.68 -18.76
CA GLN A 116 -22.59 28.76 -19.41
C GLN A 116 -21.55 28.11 -18.49
N CYS A 117 -20.84 27.10 -19.01
CA CYS A 117 -19.84 26.33 -18.26
C CYS A 117 -18.43 26.88 -18.49
N SER A 118 -17.61 26.90 -17.44
CA SER A 118 -16.16 27.12 -17.52
C SER A 118 -15.42 26.03 -16.77
N ASN A 119 -14.58 25.28 -17.49
CA ASN A 119 -13.76 24.21 -16.96
C ASN A 119 -12.55 24.77 -16.20
N LEU A 120 -12.22 24.22 -15.04
CA LEU A 120 -11.10 24.62 -14.19
C LEU A 120 -10.28 23.38 -13.79
N PRO A 121 -8.99 23.51 -13.45
CA PRO A 121 -8.21 22.37 -12.99
C PRO A 121 -8.79 21.75 -11.70
N GLY A 122 -9.33 20.54 -11.82
CA GLY A 122 -9.96 19.76 -10.76
C GLY A 122 -11.36 20.25 -10.35
N ASP A 123 -11.99 21.16 -11.10
CA ASP A 123 -13.30 21.73 -10.77
C ASP A 123 -13.99 22.39 -11.99
N TYR A 124 -15.22 22.85 -11.82
CA TYR A 124 -15.93 23.58 -12.87
C TYR A 124 -16.86 24.63 -12.28
N THR A 125 -17.17 25.65 -13.10
CA THR A 125 -18.13 26.69 -12.72
C THR A 125 -19.25 26.80 -13.75
N CYS A 126 -20.48 26.90 -13.25
CA CYS A 126 -21.66 27.17 -14.06
C CYS A 126 -22.15 28.59 -13.77
N SER A 127 -22.17 29.45 -14.79
CA SER A 127 -22.90 30.72 -14.72
C SER A 127 -24.30 30.55 -15.31
N CYS A 128 -25.30 30.48 -14.42
CA CYS A 128 -26.71 30.47 -14.79
C CYS A 128 -27.26 31.90 -14.91
N PRO A 129 -28.10 32.22 -15.90
CA PRO A 129 -28.83 33.48 -15.91
C PRO A 129 -29.74 33.59 -14.66
N HIS A 130 -29.90 34.82 -14.14
CA HIS A 130 -30.51 35.17 -12.84
C HIS A 130 -31.90 34.55 -12.52
N SER A 131 -32.56 33.87 -13.47
CA SER A 131 -33.84 33.21 -13.27
C SER A 131 -33.77 31.73 -12.83
N TYR A 132 -32.57 31.14 -12.73
CA TYR A 132 -32.39 29.75 -12.28
C TYR A 132 -31.27 29.65 -11.23
N SER A 133 -31.56 30.06 -10.00
CA SER A 133 -30.74 29.69 -8.84
C SER A 133 -31.38 28.47 -8.16
N GLY A 134 -30.80 27.29 -8.34
CA GLY A 134 -31.13 26.09 -7.58
C GLY A 134 -29.85 25.49 -7.00
N ASN A 135 -29.85 25.25 -5.69
CA ASN A 135 -28.76 24.63 -4.91
C ASN A 135 -28.32 23.27 -5.44
#